data_AF-A0A7Y8LKY7-F1
#
_entry.id   AF-A0A7Y8LKY7-F1
#
_cell.length_a   1.000
_cell.length_b   1.000
_cell.length_c   1.000
_cell.angle_alpha   90.00
_cell.angle_beta   90.00
_cell.angle_gamma   90.00
#
_symmetry.space_group_name_H-M   'P 1'
#
loop_
_entity.id
_entity.type
_entity.pdbx_description
1 polymer ?
#
loop_
_entity_poly.entity_id
_entity_poly.type
_entity_poly.pdbx_seq_one_letter_code
_entity_poly.pdbx_strand_id
1 'polypeptide(L)'
;MDNNKKVQTIFSRKHFINVISSLFVWFSGVLFILKYFEEPVLKIIFYSVLFLLAIYTIEKTERFYSSILNQNILFFITLLIAASAIILYRLNYINYPPIAGFLILCLIIFYHFYSVKVTLIQLAVFTFSPVVYSELNEFTGFFALSVLTALSIYISDRFLQSIKLDWKFFLLALLFGVTLSAHLVIGFIYIVYLLYIFRNELAKGLVFAVIIIAVYSLITFLESYEYIGVQVSHAHLLSAVPVWIKFLLILITVYVGWMAADLQEVLFSSGVMLFLAFTFQLVFAINQIGWKVSEMNFSLLIIAIPFLVLSIKDYKVDRFLGKVLTELNNQDLLKTSQKL
;
A
#
# COMPACT_ATOMS: atom_id res chain seq x y z
N MET A 1 -8.74 24.18 -32.47
CA MET A 1 -7.73 24.17 -31.39
C MET A 1 -8.42 24.63 -30.12
N ASP A 2 -8.97 23.70 -29.35
CA ASP A 2 -9.81 24.01 -28.19
C ASP A 2 -8.95 24.01 -26.92
N ASN A 3 -8.61 25.22 -26.46
CA ASN A 3 -7.52 25.49 -25.52
C ASN A 3 -8.00 25.60 -24.07
N ASN A 4 -8.96 24.77 -23.66
CA ASN A 4 -9.54 24.83 -22.31
C ASN A 4 -9.80 23.45 -21.69
N LYS A 5 -8.84 22.51 -21.80
CA LYS A 5 -8.74 21.44 -20.79
C LYS A 5 -8.31 22.11 -19.47
N LYS A 6 -9.30 22.42 -18.62
CA LYS A 6 -9.07 22.73 -17.20
C LYS A 6 -8.18 21.62 -16.64
N VAL A 7 -7.02 22.00 -16.12
CA VAL A 7 -6.14 21.10 -15.37
C VAL A 7 -6.99 20.56 -14.22
N GLN A 8 -7.40 19.30 -14.30
CA GLN A 8 -8.13 18.66 -13.21
C GLN A 8 -7.12 18.38 -12.10
N THR A 9 -7.37 18.94 -10.92
CA THR A 9 -6.53 18.72 -9.75
C THR A 9 -6.79 17.31 -9.23
N ILE A 10 -5.73 16.59 -8.88
CA ILE A 10 -5.83 15.23 -8.33
C ILE A 10 -6.21 15.30 -6.85
N PHE A 11 -5.97 16.46 -6.22
CA PHE A 11 -6.47 16.82 -4.91
C PHE A 11 -7.70 17.73 -5.07
N SER A 12 -8.89 17.14 -4.93
CA SER A 12 -10.15 17.87 -4.88
C SER A 12 -11.07 17.21 -3.85
N ARG A 13 -12.15 17.89 -3.43
CA ARG A 13 -13.18 17.27 -2.56
C ARG A 13 -13.76 15.97 -3.15
N LYS A 14 -13.70 15.82 -4.47
CA LYS A 14 -14.18 14.62 -5.18
C LYS A 14 -13.14 13.50 -5.22
N HIS A 15 -11.92 13.74 -4.76
CA HIS A 15 -10.79 12.80 -4.83
C HIS A 15 -10.27 12.53 -3.41
N PHE A 16 -11.20 12.17 -2.53
CA PHE A 16 -10.98 12.09 -1.10
C PHE A 16 -9.92 11.04 -0.72
N ILE A 17 -9.89 9.89 -1.40
CA ILE A 17 -8.87 8.85 -1.19
C ILE A 17 -7.46 9.42 -1.40
N ASN A 18 -7.24 10.19 -2.46
CA ASN A 18 -5.93 10.78 -2.75
C ASN A 18 -5.53 11.79 -1.66
N VAL A 19 -6.46 12.65 -1.25
CA VAL A 19 -6.23 13.66 -0.20
C VAL A 19 -5.88 12.99 1.13
N ILE A 20 -6.70 12.03 1.59
CA ILE A 20 -6.42 11.34 2.87
C ILE A 20 -5.12 10.57 2.80
N SER A 21 -4.87 9.83 1.71
CA SER A 21 -3.66 9.02 1.58
C SER A 21 -2.42 9.89 1.72
N SER A 22 -2.37 11.02 1.01
CA SER A 22 -1.27 11.98 1.13
C SER A 22 -1.17 12.59 2.52
N LEU A 23 -2.30 12.90 3.17
CA LEU A 23 -2.31 13.44 4.54
C LEU A 23 -1.81 12.42 5.57
N PHE A 24 -2.18 11.15 5.45
CA PHE A 24 -1.70 10.09 6.34
C PHE A 24 -0.21 9.85 6.16
N VAL A 25 0.29 9.84 4.91
CA VAL A 25 1.74 9.74 4.66
C VAL A 25 2.47 10.98 5.17
N TRP A 26 1.94 12.18 4.98
CA TRP A 26 2.54 13.39 5.55
C TRP A 26 2.57 13.36 7.09
N PHE A 27 1.45 13.02 7.73
CA PHE A 27 1.37 12.93 9.18
C PHE A 27 2.29 11.84 9.73
N SER A 28 2.45 10.73 9.00
CA SER A 28 3.44 9.70 9.31
C SER A 28 4.87 10.27 9.34
N GLY A 29 5.22 11.13 8.37
CA GLY A 29 6.49 11.84 8.34
C GLY A 29 6.73 12.73 9.55
N VAL A 30 5.70 13.46 9.97
CA VAL A 30 5.75 14.28 11.20
C VAL A 30 6.03 13.43 12.43
N LEU A 31 5.33 12.30 12.59
CA LEU A 31 5.55 11.39 13.72
C LEU A 31 6.97 10.81 13.74
N PHE A 32 7.50 10.42 12.59
CA PHE A 32 8.87 9.96 12.47
C PHE A 32 9.88 11.06 12.81
N ILE A 33 9.64 12.30 12.37
CA ILE A 33 10.53 13.41 12.73
C ILE A 33 10.55 13.63 14.25
N LEU A 34 9.39 13.51 14.92
CA LEU A 34 9.31 13.55 16.38
C LEU A 34 10.09 12.42 17.06
N LYS A 35 10.18 11.24 16.43
CA LYS A 35 10.91 10.09 16.98
C LYS A 35 12.42 10.21 16.83
N TYR A 36 12.90 10.65 15.68
CA TYR A 36 14.33 10.54 15.33
C TYR A 36 15.15 11.81 15.55
N PHE A 37 14.52 12.96 15.73
CA PHE A 37 15.26 14.22 15.80
C PHE A 37 15.10 14.92 17.16
N GLU A 38 16.24 15.32 17.73
CA GLU A 38 16.32 16.05 19.00
C GLU A 38 15.66 17.44 18.93
N GLU A 39 15.78 18.12 17.79
CA GLU A 39 15.10 19.40 17.49
C GLU A 39 14.02 19.20 16.42
N PRO A 40 12.84 18.66 16.77
CA PRO A 40 11.86 18.25 15.78
C PRO A 40 11.08 19.43 15.17
N VAL A 41 10.90 20.53 15.90
CA VAL A 41 9.98 21.62 15.49
C VAL A 41 10.37 22.24 14.15
N LEU A 42 11.63 22.67 14.00
CA LEU A 42 12.11 23.27 12.76
C LEU A 42 12.05 22.28 11.58
N LYS A 43 12.38 21.01 11.85
CA LYS A 43 12.36 19.92 10.86
C LYS A 43 10.96 19.60 10.39
N ILE A 44 9.97 19.61 11.29
CA ILE A 44 8.55 19.43 10.96
C ILE A 44 8.05 20.57 10.07
N ILE A 45 8.39 21.82 10.42
CA ILE A 45 7.99 22.99 9.61
C ILE A 45 8.60 22.87 8.22
N PHE A 46 9.91 22.63 8.12
CA PHE A 46 10.61 22.50 6.86
C PHE A 46 10.07 21.33 6.01
N TYR A 47 9.89 20.16 6.63
CA TYR A 47 9.29 18.99 6.01
C TYR A 47 7.90 19.28 5.44
N SER A 48 7.04 19.93 6.22
CA SER A 48 5.67 20.23 5.82
C SER A 48 5.61 21.22 4.67
N VAL A 49 6.46 22.26 4.71
CA VAL A 49 6.56 23.24 3.63
C VAL A 49 7.08 22.57 2.35
N LEU A 50 8.15 21.77 2.43
CA LEU A 50 8.69 21.08 1.26
C LEU A 50 7.71 20.07 0.65
N PHE A 51 7.03 19.28 1.48
CA PHE A 51 6.04 18.31 1.03
C PHE A 51 4.91 18.99 0.24
N LEU A 52 4.33 20.05 0.81
CA LEU A 52 3.26 20.81 0.17
C LEU A 52 3.76 21.50 -1.11
N LEU A 53 4.97 22.07 -1.08
CA LEU A 53 5.57 22.74 -2.23
C LEU A 53 5.85 21.75 -3.37
N ALA A 54 6.35 20.55 -3.06
CA ALA A 54 6.59 19.50 -4.06
C ALA A 54 5.28 19.09 -4.74
N ILE A 55 4.23 18.80 -3.96
CA ILE A 55 2.91 18.45 -4.50
C ILE A 55 2.35 19.59 -5.35
N TYR A 56 2.38 20.82 -4.84
CA TYR A 56 1.89 22.01 -5.56
C TYR A 56 2.63 22.21 -6.89
N THR A 57 3.95 22.02 -6.89
CA THR A 57 4.77 22.16 -8.09
C THR A 57 4.40 21.12 -9.13
N ILE A 58 4.23 19.85 -8.73
CA ILE A 58 3.81 18.77 -9.64
C ILE A 58 2.41 19.02 -10.20
N GLU A 59 1.47 19.54 -9.40
CA GLU A 59 0.14 19.88 -9.90
C GLU A 59 0.13 21.04 -10.91
N LYS A 60 0.96 22.06 -10.68
CA LYS A 60 0.95 23.29 -11.50
C LYS A 60 1.75 23.15 -12.80
N THR A 61 2.78 22.30 -12.81
CA THR A 61 3.73 22.18 -13.93
C THR A 61 3.40 21.05 -14.91
N GLU A 62 2.20 20.47 -14.83
CA GLU A 62 1.75 19.33 -15.66
C GLU A 62 2.00 19.50 -17.15
N ARG A 63 1.71 20.67 -17.70
CA ARG A 63 1.91 20.95 -19.13
C ARG A 63 3.37 20.95 -19.56
N PHE A 64 4.29 21.20 -18.63
CA PHE A 64 5.73 21.33 -18.93
C PHE A 64 6.44 19.98 -18.85
N TYR A 65 6.16 19.16 -17.83
CA TYR A 65 6.80 17.84 -17.75
C TYR A 65 6.12 16.79 -18.61
N SER A 66 4.82 16.88 -18.90
CA SER A 66 4.13 15.86 -19.72
C SER A 66 4.63 15.79 -21.17
N SER A 67 5.24 16.87 -21.68
CA SER A 67 5.87 16.88 -23.01
C SER A 67 7.28 16.28 -23.04
N ILE A 68 7.96 16.24 -21.88
CA ILE A 68 9.37 15.80 -21.75
C ILE A 68 9.45 14.41 -21.13
N LEU A 69 8.72 14.17 -20.03
CA LEU A 69 8.69 12.91 -19.30
C LEU A 69 7.58 12.02 -19.85
N ASN A 70 7.98 10.94 -20.51
CA ASN A 70 7.11 9.81 -20.81
C ASN A 70 7.39 8.63 -19.86
N GLN A 71 6.53 7.61 -19.90
CA GLN A 71 6.65 6.42 -19.05
C GLN A 71 8.03 5.75 -19.18
N ASN A 72 8.58 5.68 -20.40
CA ASN A 72 9.87 5.05 -20.67
C ASN A 72 11.03 5.81 -20.01
N ILE A 73 11.01 7.15 -20.05
CA ILE A 73 12.03 7.99 -19.41
C ILE A 73 11.96 7.86 -17.90
N LEU A 74 10.76 7.88 -17.31
CA LEU A 74 10.57 7.67 -15.87
C LEU A 74 11.03 6.29 -15.42
N PHE A 75 10.70 5.26 -16.20
CA PHE A 75 11.15 3.89 -15.95
C PHE A 75 12.67 3.79 -16.04
N PHE A 76 13.28 4.43 -17.04
CA PHE A 76 14.73 4.45 -17.23
C PHE A 76 15.46 5.17 -16.08
N ILE A 77 14.95 6.33 -15.63
CA ILE A 77 15.50 7.04 -14.46
C ILE A 77 15.46 6.14 -13.22
N THR A 78 14.34 5.44 -13.03
CA THR A 78 14.19 4.51 -11.90
C THR A 78 15.15 3.34 -11.99
N LEU A 79 15.38 2.79 -13.19
CA LEU A 79 16.34 1.72 -13.43
C LEU A 79 17.78 2.19 -13.16
N LEU A 80 18.10 3.45 -13.49
CA LEU A 80 19.37 4.09 -13.14
C LEU A 80 19.54 4.22 -11.61
N ILE A 81 18.50 4.66 -10.90
CA ILE A 81 18.47 4.73 -9.43
C ILE A 81 18.59 3.31 -8.82
N ALA A 82 17.99 2.31 -9.46
CA ALA A 82 18.10 0.92 -9.06
C ALA A 82 19.53 0.40 -9.19
N ALA A 83 20.16 0.66 -10.33
CA ALA A 83 21.53 0.28 -10.60
C ALA A 83 22.49 0.94 -9.59
N SER A 84 22.30 2.24 -9.29
CA SER A 84 23.12 2.92 -8.29
C SER A 84 22.90 2.36 -6.89
N ALA A 85 21.66 2.05 -6.50
CA ALA A 85 21.36 1.41 -5.22
C ALA A 85 22.00 0.02 -5.10
N ILE A 86 22.00 -0.79 -6.16
CA ILE A 86 22.67 -2.11 -6.19
C ILE A 86 24.19 -1.96 -6.05
N ILE A 87 24.79 -0.94 -6.67
CA ILE A 87 26.23 -0.64 -6.53
C ILE A 87 26.53 -0.24 -5.07
N LEU A 88 25.71 0.64 -4.48
CA LEU A 88 25.87 1.04 -3.07
C LEU A 88 25.70 -0.14 -2.10
N TYR A 89 24.79 -1.07 -2.39
CA TYR A 89 24.67 -2.35 -1.67
C TYR A 89 25.93 -3.19 -1.78
N ARG A 90 26.44 -3.39 -3.00
CA ARG A 90 27.70 -4.14 -3.25
C ARG A 90 28.90 -3.55 -2.51
N LEU A 91 28.89 -2.26 -2.25
CA LEU A 91 29.90 -1.53 -1.50
C LEU A 91 29.64 -1.52 0.02
N ASN A 92 28.64 -2.27 0.51
CA ASN A 92 28.21 -2.36 1.91
C ASN A 92 27.77 -1.02 2.53
N TYR A 93 27.36 -0.04 1.73
CA TYR A 93 26.83 1.23 2.23
C TYR A 93 25.35 1.17 2.58
N ILE A 94 24.60 0.21 2.00
CA ILE A 94 23.15 0.06 2.17
C ILE A 94 22.83 -1.44 2.17
N ASN A 95 21.77 -1.87 2.86
CA ASN A 95 21.35 -3.27 2.93
C ASN A 95 20.27 -3.65 1.89
N TYR A 96 20.17 -4.93 1.52
CA TYR A 96 19.40 -5.42 0.36
C TYR A 96 17.86 -5.33 0.43
N PRO A 97 17.16 -5.77 1.51
CA PRO A 97 15.69 -5.79 1.59
C PRO A 97 14.98 -4.44 1.36
N PRO A 98 15.40 -3.30 1.95
CA PRO A 98 14.80 -2.00 1.67
C PRO A 98 14.93 -1.57 0.22
N ILE A 99 16.09 -1.84 -0.40
CA ILE A 99 16.33 -1.55 -1.82
C ILE A 99 15.42 -2.41 -2.68
N ALA A 100 15.36 -3.72 -2.43
CA ALA A 100 14.48 -4.62 -3.17
C ALA A 100 13.00 -4.18 -3.05
N GLY A 101 12.55 -3.82 -1.85
CA GLY A 101 11.22 -3.25 -1.62
C GLY A 101 10.98 -1.97 -2.42
N PHE A 102 11.95 -1.05 -2.45
CA PHE A 102 11.84 0.19 -3.21
C PHE A 102 11.70 -0.08 -4.72
N LEU A 103 12.53 -0.97 -5.24
CA LEU A 103 12.48 -1.35 -6.65
C LEU A 103 11.17 -2.00 -7.03
N ILE A 104 10.68 -2.93 -6.21
CA ILE A 104 9.40 -3.57 -6.46
C ILE A 104 8.28 -2.53 -6.40
N LEU A 105 8.29 -1.59 -5.45
CA LEU A 105 7.29 -0.53 -5.37
C LEU A 105 7.28 0.33 -6.63
N CYS A 106 8.46 0.77 -7.08
CA CYS A 106 8.58 1.53 -8.31
C CYS A 106 8.08 0.71 -9.52
N LEU A 107 8.42 -0.58 -9.60
CA LEU A 107 7.91 -1.46 -10.65
C LEU A 107 6.38 -1.55 -10.62
N ILE A 108 5.75 -1.66 -9.45
CA ILE A 108 4.29 -1.66 -9.31
C ILE A 108 3.70 -0.34 -9.82
N ILE A 109 4.28 0.80 -9.42
CA ILE A 109 3.86 2.14 -9.83
C ILE A 109 3.94 2.29 -11.37
N PHE A 110 5.04 1.87 -12.00
CA PHE A 110 5.21 1.98 -13.45
C PHE A 110 4.42 0.94 -14.24
N TYR A 111 4.19 -0.23 -13.67
CA TYR A 111 3.36 -1.25 -14.30
C TYR A 111 1.90 -0.82 -14.33
N HIS A 112 1.42 -0.18 -13.27
CA HIS A 112 0.08 0.40 -13.18
C HIS A 112 0.09 1.91 -13.48
N PHE A 113 0.92 2.32 -14.44
CA PHE A 113 1.04 3.71 -14.83
C PHE A 113 -0.30 4.24 -15.37
N TYR A 114 -0.91 5.19 -14.66
CA TYR A 114 -2.12 5.88 -15.08
C TYR A 114 -1.79 7.14 -15.87
N SER A 115 -1.02 8.04 -15.26
CA SER A 115 -0.56 9.28 -15.84
C SER A 115 0.80 9.66 -15.26
N VAL A 116 1.55 10.50 -16.01
CA VAL A 116 2.84 11.04 -15.55
C VAL A 116 2.64 11.78 -14.22
N LYS A 117 1.54 12.53 -14.10
CA LYS A 117 1.22 13.31 -12.91
C LYS A 117 0.96 12.44 -11.68
N VAL A 118 0.09 11.43 -11.77
CA VAL A 118 -0.17 10.49 -10.65
C VAL A 118 1.13 9.81 -10.22
N THR A 119 1.92 9.36 -11.20
CA THR A 119 3.19 8.68 -10.94
C THR A 119 4.17 9.58 -10.19
N LEU A 120 4.31 10.84 -10.61
CA LEU A 120 5.16 11.81 -9.91
C LEU A 120 4.64 12.12 -8.51
N ILE A 121 3.32 12.22 -8.31
CA ILE A 121 2.73 12.43 -6.98
C ILE A 121 3.01 11.22 -6.09
N GLN A 122 2.79 9.98 -6.57
CA GLN A 122 3.07 8.77 -5.82
C GLN A 122 4.54 8.70 -5.41
N LEU A 123 5.46 8.97 -6.35
CA LEU A 123 6.90 8.99 -6.09
C LEU A 123 7.26 10.11 -5.10
N ALA A 124 6.68 11.30 -5.22
CA ALA A 124 6.93 12.40 -4.28
C ALA A 124 6.41 12.05 -2.88
N VAL A 125 5.16 11.61 -2.76
CA VAL A 125 4.55 11.22 -1.48
C VAL A 125 5.36 10.10 -0.82
N PHE A 126 5.82 9.12 -1.60
CA PHE A 126 6.69 8.07 -1.10
C PHE A 126 8.09 8.57 -0.70
N THR A 127 8.72 9.43 -1.51
CA THR A 127 10.07 9.96 -1.23
C THR A 127 10.09 10.82 0.04
N PHE A 128 9.03 11.59 0.25
CA PHE A 128 8.81 12.34 1.49
C PHE A 128 8.21 11.49 2.61
N SER A 129 7.93 10.20 2.38
CA SER A 129 7.55 9.32 3.48
C SER A 129 8.78 8.99 4.32
N PRO A 130 8.64 8.89 5.65
CA PRO A 130 9.76 8.60 6.53
C PRO A 130 10.23 7.13 6.42
N VAL A 131 9.50 6.29 5.69
CA VAL A 131 9.84 4.89 5.45
C VAL A 131 11.22 4.75 4.88
N VAL A 132 11.54 5.56 3.85
CA VAL A 132 12.84 5.53 3.18
C VAL A 132 13.95 5.77 4.20
N TYR A 133 13.82 6.80 5.04
CA TYR A 133 14.82 7.11 6.06
C TYR A 133 14.90 6.03 7.15
N SER A 134 13.75 5.57 7.65
CA SER A 134 13.69 4.60 8.74
C SER A 134 14.20 3.21 8.37
N GLU A 135 13.87 2.70 7.19
CA GLU A 135 14.28 1.37 6.74
C GLU A 135 15.75 1.35 6.28
N LEU A 136 16.29 2.49 5.83
CA LEU A 136 17.72 2.63 5.61
C LEU A 136 18.52 2.61 6.92
N ASN A 137 17.94 3.06 8.04
CA ASN A 137 18.62 3.17 9.32
C ASN A 137 18.41 1.97 10.26
N GLU A 138 17.17 1.57 10.52
CA GLU A 138 16.82 0.53 11.51
C GLU A 138 16.64 -0.86 10.89
N PHE A 139 16.52 -0.94 9.57
CA PHE A 139 16.52 -2.18 8.80
C PHE A 139 15.54 -3.25 9.34
N THR A 140 14.25 -2.97 9.19
CA THR A 140 13.22 -3.80 9.83
C THR A 140 12.58 -4.81 8.88
N GLY A 141 12.72 -4.61 7.56
CA GLY A 141 12.16 -5.50 6.53
C GLY A 141 10.64 -5.38 6.34
N PHE A 142 9.97 -4.57 7.17
CA PHE A 142 8.52 -4.34 7.13
C PHE A 142 8.06 -3.70 5.83
N PHE A 143 8.85 -2.78 5.30
CA PHE A 143 8.58 -2.15 4.01
C PHE A 143 8.68 -3.15 2.85
N ALA A 144 9.70 -4.00 2.83
CA ALA A 144 9.83 -5.02 1.79
C ALA A 144 8.63 -5.98 1.82
N LEU A 145 8.20 -6.37 3.02
CA LEU A 145 7.05 -7.22 3.24
C LEU A 145 5.73 -6.57 2.80
N SER A 146 5.51 -5.29 3.10
CA SER A 146 4.29 -4.58 2.69
C SER A 146 4.23 -4.39 1.18
N VAL A 147 5.35 -4.09 0.52
CA VAL A 147 5.44 -4.01 -0.94
C VAL A 147 5.20 -5.38 -1.58
N LEU A 148 5.78 -6.46 -1.03
CA LEU A 148 5.54 -7.83 -1.52
C LEU A 148 4.06 -8.24 -1.36
N THR A 149 3.43 -7.81 -0.26
CA THR A 149 2.00 -8.01 -0.03
C THR A 149 1.17 -7.26 -1.07
N ALA A 150 1.49 -6.00 -1.35
CA ALA A 150 0.82 -5.23 -2.41
C ALA A 150 1.02 -5.87 -3.79
N LEU A 151 2.23 -6.35 -4.10
CA LEU A 151 2.51 -7.09 -5.34
C LEU A 151 1.63 -8.35 -5.44
N SER A 152 1.53 -9.12 -4.36
CA SER A 152 0.73 -10.34 -4.30
C SER A 152 -0.76 -10.06 -4.59
N ILE A 153 -1.28 -8.95 -4.05
CA ILE A 153 -2.65 -8.47 -4.33
C ILE A 153 -2.82 -8.12 -5.81
N TYR A 154 -1.90 -7.39 -6.43
CA TYR A 154 -1.98 -7.04 -7.84
C TYR A 154 -1.90 -8.26 -8.77
N ILE A 155 -0.99 -9.19 -8.48
CA ILE A 155 -0.88 -10.46 -9.21
C ILE A 155 -2.18 -11.24 -9.09
N SER A 156 -2.73 -11.32 -7.87
CA SER A 156 -3.97 -12.02 -7.58
C SER A 156 -5.17 -11.40 -8.29
N ASP A 157 -5.30 -10.07 -8.31
CA ASP A 157 -6.39 -9.36 -8.99
C ASP A 157 -6.41 -9.67 -10.48
N ARG A 158 -5.24 -9.84 -11.10
CA ARG A 158 -5.12 -10.23 -12.51
C ARG A 158 -5.46 -11.69 -12.77
N PHE A 159 -5.00 -12.61 -11.93
CA PHE A 159 -5.14 -14.05 -12.18
C PHE A 159 -6.45 -14.65 -11.65
N LEU A 160 -7.11 -14.01 -10.68
CA LEU A 160 -8.38 -14.45 -10.12
C LEU A 160 -9.63 -13.81 -10.76
N GLN A 161 -9.50 -13.06 -11.86
CA GLN A 161 -10.65 -12.40 -12.53
C GLN A 161 -11.78 -13.38 -12.89
N SER A 162 -11.43 -14.58 -13.38
CA SER A 162 -12.36 -15.70 -13.46
C SER A 162 -11.97 -16.68 -12.37
N ILE A 163 -12.63 -16.63 -11.22
CA ILE A 163 -12.30 -17.45 -10.05
C ILE A 163 -12.48 -18.93 -10.41
N LYS A 164 -11.40 -19.57 -10.86
CA LYS A 164 -11.34 -20.99 -11.22
C LYS A 164 -10.38 -21.68 -10.28
N LEU A 165 -10.71 -22.90 -9.87
CA LEU A 165 -9.83 -23.73 -9.04
C LEU A 165 -8.75 -24.38 -9.92
N ASP A 166 -7.85 -23.55 -10.44
CA ASP A 166 -6.70 -23.97 -11.24
C ASP A 166 -5.40 -23.88 -10.43
N TRP A 167 -4.27 -24.28 -11.03
CA TRP A 167 -2.97 -24.22 -10.34
C TRP A 167 -2.58 -22.80 -9.90
N LYS A 168 -3.07 -21.74 -10.58
CA LYS A 168 -2.79 -20.34 -10.24
C LYS A 168 -3.48 -19.96 -8.94
N PHE A 169 -4.73 -20.40 -8.76
CA PHE A 169 -5.46 -20.24 -7.51
C PHE A 169 -4.69 -20.81 -6.32
N PHE A 170 -4.22 -22.05 -6.43
CA PHE A 170 -3.44 -22.68 -5.35
C PHE A 170 -2.08 -22.01 -5.14
N LEU A 171 -1.38 -21.62 -6.21
CA LEU A 171 -0.10 -20.92 -6.11
C LEU A 171 -0.25 -19.56 -5.39
N LEU A 172 -1.31 -18.81 -5.68
CA LEU A 172 -1.60 -17.54 -5.00
C LEU A 172 -1.96 -17.75 -3.54
N ALA A 173 -2.73 -18.78 -3.21
CA ALA A 173 -3.03 -19.11 -1.82
C ALA A 173 -1.76 -19.48 -1.03
N LEU A 174 -0.84 -20.23 -1.65
CA LEU A 174 0.48 -20.51 -1.08
C LEU A 174 1.27 -19.22 -0.85
N LEU A 175 1.32 -18.33 -1.85
CA LEU A 175 2.01 -17.03 -1.73
C LEU A 175 1.47 -16.20 -0.56
N PHE A 176 0.15 -16.10 -0.44
CA PHE A 176 -0.52 -15.40 0.67
C PHE A 176 -0.25 -16.08 2.02
N GLY A 177 -0.19 -17.41 2.08
CA GLY A 177 0.19 -18.14 3.29
C GLY A 177 1.62 -17.84 3.75
N VAL A 178 2.57 -17.83 2.81
CA VAL A 178 3.99 -17.53 3.08
C VAL A 178 4.16 -16.10 3.58
N THR A 179 3.58 -15.12 2.90
CA THR A 179 3.65 -13.72 3.34
C THR A 179 2.94 -13.50 4.68
N LEU A 180 1.79 -14.15 4.93
CA LEU A 180 1.11 -14.07 6.22
C LEU A 180 1.99 -14.63 7.36
N SER A 181 2.77 -15.68 7.09
CA SER A 181 3.72 -16.24 8.07
C SER A 181 4.86 -15.29 8.42
N ALA A 182 5.22 -14.35 7.55
CA ALA A 182 6.20 -13.32 7.90
C ALA A 182 5.64 -12.37 8.97
N HIS A 183 4.35 -12.01 8.91
CA HIS A 183 3.70 -11.24 9.97
C HIS A 183 2.16 -11.30 9.94
N LEU A 184 1.56 -11.66 11.08
CA LEU A 184 0.11 -11.77 11.25
C LEU A 184 -0.68 -10.47 10.98
N VAL A 185 -0.05 -9.31 11.13
CA VAL A 185 -0.69 -8.01 10.86
C VAL A 185 -1.16 -7.88 9.41
N ILE A 186 -0.49 -8.57 8.48
CA ILE A 186 -0.89 -8.64 7.07
C ILE A 186 -2.28 -9.26 6.92
N GLY A 187 -2.72 -10.06 7.89
CA GLY A 187 -4.06 -10.61 7.96
C GLY A 187 -5.15 -9.56 7.80
N PHE A 188 -4.97 -8.33 8.30
CA PHE A 188 -5.94 -7.25 8.07
C PHE A 188 -6.09 -6.92 6.59
N ILE A 189 -4.97 -6.83 5.87
CA ILE A 189 -4.93 -6.53 4.44
C ILE A 189 -5.60 -7.66 3.65
N TYR A 190 -5.30 -8.91 4.03
CA TYR A 190 -5.88 -10.09 3.37
C TYR A 190 -7.37 -10.24 3.64
N ILE A 191 -7.86 -9.94 4.84
CA ILE A 191 -9.30 -9.93 5.09
C ILE A 191 -10.00 -8.94 4.17
N VAL A 192 -9.48 -7.71 4.03
CA VAL A 192 -10.07 -6.71 3.11
C VAL A 192 -10.08 -7.25 1.67
N TYR A 193 -8.93 -7.69 1.16
CA TYR A 193 -8.80 -8.12 -0.22
C TYR A 193 -9.59 -9.39 -0.55
N LEU A 194 -9.57 -10.40 0.33
CA LEU A 194 -10.27 -11.66 0.11
C LEU A 194 -11.78 -11.46 0.13
N LEU A 195 -12.31 -10.59 1.00
CA LEU A 195 -13.72 -10.24 0.97
C LEU A 195 -14.09 -9.50 -0.31
N TYR A 196 -13.26 -8.55 -0.76
CA TYR A 196 -13.47 -7.85 -2.02
C TYR A 196 -13.57 -8.82 -3.21
N ILE A 197 -12.62 -9.74 -3.36
CA ILE A 197 -12.54 -10.62 -4.54
C ILE A 197 -13.55 -11.78 -4.46
N PHE A 198 -13.78 -12.36 -3.28
CA PHE A 198 -14.60 -13.57 -3.11
C PHE A 198 -16.04 -13.31 -2.61
N ARG A 199 -16.48 -12.06 -2.41
CA ARG A 199 -17.85 -11.76 -1.89
C ARG A 199 -18.99 -12.46 -2.65
N ASN A 200 -18.82 -12.67 -3.95
CA ASN A 200 -19.83 -13.32 -4.80
C ASN A 200 -19.65 -14.85 -4.87
N GLU A 201 -18.50 -15.38 -4.46
CA GLU A 201 -18.17 -16.81 -4.51
C GLU A 201 -17.51 -17.27 -3.20
N LEU A 202 -18.19 -17.03 -2.08
CA LEU A 202 -17.67 -17.25 -0.73
C LEU A 202 -17.13 -18.66 -0.50
N ALA A 203 -17.74 -19.68 -1.10
CA ALA A 203 -17.27 -21.06 -0.98
C ALA A 203 -15.82 -21.22 -1.48
N LYS A 204 -15.47 -20.61 -2.62
CA LYS A 204 -14.09 -20.63 -3.13
C LYS A 204 -13.17 -19.76 -2.28
N GLY A 205 -13.67 -18.64 -1.77
CA GLY A 205 -12.94 -17.80 -0.81
C GLY A 205 -12.58 -18.55 0.48
N LEU A 206 -13.49 -19.37 1.01
CA LEU A 206 -13.22 -20.22 2.16
C LEU A 206 -12.14 -21.27 1.87
N VAL A 207 -12.18 -21.92 0.70
CA VAL A 207 -11.12 -22.84 0.29
C VAL A 207 -9.77 -22.12 0.22
N PHE A 208 -9.74 -20.91 -0.37
CA PHE A 208 -8.53 -20.08 -0.44
C PHE A 208 -7.99 -19.75 0.97
N ALA A 209 -8.86 -19.32 1.88
CA ALA A 209 -8.51 -18.98 3.26
C ALA A 209 -8.00 -20.19 4.05
N VAL A 210 -8.61 -21.37 3.88
CA VAL A 210 -8.14 -22.60 4.52
C VAL A 210 -6.72 -22.95 4.07
N ILE A 211 -6.40 -22.80 2.79
CA ILE A 211 -5.04 -23.04 2.27
C ILE A 211 -4.05 -22.05 2.88
N ILE A 212 -4.38 -20.75 2.94
CA ILE A 212 -3.54 -19.73 3.57
C ILE A 212 -3.23 -20.11 5.03
N ILE A 213 -4.26 -20.48 5.80
CA ILE A 213 -4.12 -20.86 7.20
C ILE A 213 -3.29 -22.13 7.34
N ALA A 214 -3.50 -23.13 6.48
CA ALA A 214 -2.73 -24.36 6.49
C ALA A 214 -1.23 -24.11 6.23
N VAL A 215 -0.90 -23.25 5.27
CA VAL A 215 0.48 -22.86 4.96
C VAL A 215 1.09 -22.07 6.12
N TYR A 216 0.36 -21.10 6.66
CA TYR A 216 0.77 -20.36 7.85
C TYR A 216 1.09 -21.31 9.01
N SER A 217 0.16 -22.21 9.35
CA SER A 217 0.34 -23.20 10.41
C SER A 217 1.51 -24.15 10.15
N LEU A 218 1.72 -24.57 8.90
CA LEU A 218 2.85 -25.42 8.54
C LEU A 218 4.18 -24.68 8.73
N ILE A 219 4.30 -23.43 8.28
CA ILE A 219 5.53 -22.64 8.43
C ILE A 219 5.81 -22.36 9.91
N THR A 220 4.81 -21.95 10.67
CA THR A 220 4.95 -21.74 12.13
C THR A 220 5.31 -23.04 12.85
N PHE A 221 4.72 -24.17 12.46
CA PHE A 221 5.12 -25.48 12.98
C PHE A 221 6.60 -25.76 12.66
N LEU A 222 7.02 -25.64 11.40
CA LEU A 222 8.39 -25.93 10.99
C LEU A 222 9.43 -25.04 11.68
N GLU A 223 9.13 -23.75 11.89
CA GLU A 223 9.98 -22.86 12.69
C GLU A 223 10.02 -23.29 14.16
N SER A 224 8.87 -23.60 14.77
CA SER A 224 8.81 -23.93 16.21
C SER A 224 9.63 -25.17 16.60
N TYR A 225 9.90 -26.06 15.63
CA TYR A 225 10.77 -27.22 15.77
C TYR A 225 12.17 -27.00 15.17
N GLU A 226 12.54 -25.75 14.87
CA GLU A 226 13.84 -25.33 14.33
C GLU A 226 14.22 -26.00 12.99
N TYR A 227 13.25 -26.58 12.27
CA TYR A 227 13.49 -27.16 10.94
C TYR A 227 13.78 -26.09 9.89
N ILE A 228 13.39 -24.84 10.14
CA ILE A 228 13.62 -23.70 9.25
C ILE A 228 14.09 -22.50 10.09
N GLY A 229 15.18 -21.86 9.66
CA GLY A 229 15.71 -20.64 10.28
C GLY A 229 14.98 -19.35 9.86
N VAL A 230 13.66 -19.40 9.70
CA VAL A 230 12.83 -18.23 9.34
C VAL A 230 12.08 -17.79 10.58
N GLN A 231 12.38 -16.60 11.09
CA GLN A 231 11.62 -16.01 12.19
C GLN A 231 10.18 -15.70 11.73
N VAL A 232 9.20 -16.48 12.19
CA VAL A 232 7.79 -16.14 12.08
C VAL A 232 7.53 -15.14 13.19
N SER A 233 7.29 -13.90 12.78
CA SER A 233 6.99 -12.88 13.75
C SER A 233 5.55 -13.05 14.24
N HIS A 234 5.44 -13.31 15.53
CA HIS A 234 4.17 -13.45 16.22
C HIS A 234 3.46 -12.08 16.30
N ALA A 235 2.26 -12.02 16.88
CA ALA A 235 1.43 -10.81 16.99
C ALA A 235 2.01 -9.67 17.88
N HIS A 236 3.33 -9.58 18.02
CA HIS A 236 4.05 -8.61 18.84
C HIS A 236 3.74 -7.16 18.49
N LEU A 237 3.46 -6.87 17.21
CA LEU A 237 3.10 -5.51 16.77
C LEU A 237 1.79 -4.99 17.38
N LEU A 238 0.92 -5.86 17.89
CA LEU A 238 -0.31 -5.48 18.57
C LEU A 238 -0.29 -5.89 20.05
N SER A 239 0.88 -6.21 20.61
CA SER A 239 1.01 -6.69 21.99
C SER A 239 0.41 -5.72 23.01
N ALA A 240 0.70 -4.42 22.88
CA ALA A 240 0.18 -3.36 23.75
C ALA A 240 -1.34 -3.15 23.63
N VAL A 241 -1.97 -3.62 22.54
CA VAL A 241 -3.39 -3.38 22.26
C VAL A 241 -4.26 -4.42 22.99
N PRO A 242 -5.26 -3.98 23.79
CA PRO A 242 -6.21 -4.87 24.44
C PRO A 242 -6.95 -5.79 23.46
N VAL A 243 -7.30 -6.99 23.92
CA VAL A 243 -7.97 -8.01 23.10
C VAL A 243 -9.29 -7.52 22.52
N TRP A 244 -10.10 -6.77 23.27
CA TRP A 244 -11.37 -6.24 22.78
C TRP A 244 -11.21 -5.24 21.62
N ILE A 245 -10.11 -4.46 21.58
CA ILE A 245 -9.80 -3.58 20.45
C ILE A 245 -9.35 -4.40 19.25
N LYS A 246 -8.59 -5.49 19.45
CA LYS A 246 -8.22 -6.40 18.36
C LYS A 246 -9.46 -6.99 17.69
N PHE A 247 -10.45 -7.41 18.48
CA PHE A 247 -11.74 -7.86 17.95
C PHE A 247 -12.49 -6.75 17.22
N LEU A 248 -12.54 -5.55 17.78
CA LEU A 248 -13.16 -4.40 17.11
C LEU A 248 -12.49 -4.09 15.77
N LEU A 249 -11.16 -4.10 15.71
CA LEU A 249 -10.39 -3.91 14.48
C LEU A 249 -10.77 -4.95 13.43
N ILE A 250 -10.83 -6.24 13.80
CA ILE A 250 -11.24 -7.32 12.88
C ILE A 250 -12.66 -7.07 12.33
N LEU A 251 -13.62 -6.70 13.18
CA LEU A 251 -14.99 -6.42 12.74
C LEU A 251 -15.04 -5.25 11.75
N ILE A 252 -14.31 -4.18 12.02
CA ILE A 252 -14.20 -3.04 11.10
C ILE A 252 -13.54 -3.48 9.79
N THR A 253 -12.46 -4.27 9.85
CA THR A 253 -11.79 -4.80 8.65
C THR A 253 -12.73 -5.63 7.79
N VAL A 254 -13.53 -6.52 8.40
CA VAL A 254 -14.54 -7.33 7.68
C VAL A 254 -15.56 -6.43 7.00
N TYR A 255 -16.11 -5.46 7.74
CA TYR A 255 -17.10 -4.52 7.21
C TYR A 255 -16.56 -3.74 6.00
N VAL A 256 -15.35 -3.18 6.13
CA VAL A 256 -14.74 -2.39 5.05
C VAL A 256 -14.39 -3.27 3.84
N GLY A 257 -13.86 -4.48 4.07
CA GLY A 257 -13.57 -5.44 3.00
C GLY A 257 -14.80 -5.85 2.20
N TRP A 258 -15.95 -5.99 2.88
CA TRP A 258 -17.21 -6.29 2.22
C TRP A 258 -17.72 -5.14 1.34
N MET A 259 -17.50 -3.90 1.79
CA MET A 259 -17.99 -2.69 1.12
C MET A 259 -17.10 -2.20 -0.02
N ALA A 260 -15.81 -2.57 -0.04
CA ALA A 260 -14.86 -2.11 -1.05
C ALA A 260 -15.36 -2.40 -2.47
N ALA A 261 -15.45 -1.36 -3.30
CA ALA A 261 -16.00 -1.45 -4.65
C ALA A 261 -14.93 -1.78 -5.69
N ASP A 262 -13.70 -1.32 -5.50
CA ASP A 262 -12.58 -1.48 -6.42
C ASP A 262 -11.25 -1.73 -5.70
N LEU A 263 -10.21 -2.05 -6.46
CA LEU A 263 -8.87 -2.30 -5.93
C LEU A 263 -8.26 -1.06 -5.27
N GLN A 264 -8.64 0.15 -5.69
CA GLN A 264 -8.15 1.39 -5.08
C GLN A 264 -8.64 1.51 -3.64
N GLU A 265 -9.93 1.26 -3.40
CA GLU A 265 -10.55 1.23 -2.08
C GLU A 265 -9.97 0.12 -1.21
N VAL A 266 -9.64 -1.04 -1.77
CA VAL A 266 -8.96 -2.12 -1.03
C VAL A 266 -7.58 -1.66 -0.53
N LEU A 267 -6.77 -1.05 -1.39
CA LEU A 267 -5.45 -0.55 -0.99
C LEU A 267 -5.59 0.58 0.03
N PHE A 268 -6.49 1.53 -0.22
CA PHE A 268 -6.74 2.64 0.69
C PHE A 268 -7.18 2.16 2.08
N SER A 269 -8.22 1.32 2.13
CA SER A 269 -8.74 0.78 3.38
C SER A 269 -7.73 -0.07 4.13
N SER A 270 -6.92 -0.87 3.43
CA SER A 270 -5.82 -1.62 4.04
C SER A 270 -4.82 -0.69 4.72
N GLY A 271 -4.40 0.38 4.04
CA GLY A 271 -3.53 1.40 4.62
C GLY A 271 -4.14 2.10 5.83
N VAL A 272 -5.42 2.50 5.74
CA VAL A 272 -6.17 3.14 6.84
C VAL A 272 -6.31 2.21 8.04
N MET A 273 -6.61 0.92 7.83
CA MET A 273 -6.75 -0.05 8.92
C MET A 273 -5.45 -0.26 9.68
N LEU A 274 -4.32 -0.34 8.97
CA LEU A 274 -3.00 -0.41 9.59
C LEU A 274 -2.65 0.88 10.35
N PHE A 275 -3.00 2.03 9.78
CA PHE A 275 -2.82 3.33 10.43
C PHE A 275 -3.63 3.44 11.74
N LEU A 276 -4.86 2.93 11.72
CA LEU A 276 -5.76 2.93 12.87
C LEU A 276 -5.28 1.93 13.94
N ALA A 277 -4.79 0.76 13.53
CA ALA A 277 -4.13 -0.20 14.43
C ALA A 277 -2.88 0.40 15.08
N PHE A 278 -2.04 1.12 14.32
CA PHE A 278 -0.92 1.90 14.84
C PHE A 278 -1.36 2.94 15.85
N THR A 279 -2.43 3.69 15.57
CA THR A 279 -2.94 4.72 16.47
C THR A 279 -3.35 4.12 17.81
N PHE A 280 -4.07 2.99 17.81
CA PHE A 280 -4.37 2.29 19.06
C PHE A 280 -3.11 1.78 19.76
N GLN A 281 -2.18 1.14 19.03
CA GLN A 281 -0.92 0.69 19.61
C GLN A 281 -0.18 1.85 20.30
N LEU A 282 -0.11 3.02 19.66
CA LEU A 282 0.53 4.22 20.18
C LEU A 282 -0.15 4.70 21.47
N VAL A 283 -1.48 4.85 21.48
CA VAL A 283 -2.24 5.31 22.64
C VAL A 283 -2.04 4.39 23.85
N PHE A 284 -2.11 3.08 23.64
CA PHE A 284 -1.92 2.11 24.72
C PHE A 284 -0.45 2.01 25.16
N ALA A 285 0.50 2.13 24.24
CA ALA A 285 1.92 2.21 24.60
C ALA A 285 2.20 3.44 25.47
N ILE A 286 1.72 4.63 25.08
CA ILE A 286 1.86 5.86 25.88
C ILE A 286 1.28 5.69 27.29
N ASN A 287 0.14 5.02 27.41
CA ASN A 287 -0.48 4.76 28.71
C ASN A 287 0.35 3.81 29.59
N GLN A 288 1.16 2.92 29.00
CA GLN A 288 1.96 1.92 29.74
C GLN A 288 3.36 2.43 30.07
N ILE A 289 4.06 3.02 29.10
CA ILE A 289 5.48 3.41 29.22
C ILE A 289 5.70 4.93 29.29
N GLY A 290 4.63 5.73 29.19
CA GLY A 290 4.69 7.18 29.13
C GLY A 290 5.05 7.71 27.74
N TRP A 291 5.26 9.03 27.64
CA TRP A 291 5.65 9.68 26.37
C TRP A 291 7.16 9.53 26.10
N LYS A 292 7.60 8.28 25.86
CA LYS A 292 8.97 7.96 25.46
C LYS A 292 9.00 7.55 24.00
N VAL A 293 9.07 8.55 23.11
CA VAL A 293 8.91 8.35 21.65
C VAL A 293 9.99 7.41 21.06
N SER A 294 11.19 7.38 21.64
CA SER A 294 12.28 6.48 21.23
C SER A 294 11.97 4.99 21.43
N GLU A 295 11.13 4.65 22.41
CA GLU A 295 10.72 3.27 22.71
C GLU A 295 9.48 2.83 21.91
N MET A 296 8.89 3.73 21.10
CA MET A 296 7.69 3.44 20.32
C MET A 296 7.99 2.70 19.02
N ASN A 297 7.25 1.62 18.78
CA ASN A 297 7.35 0.81 17.57
C ASN A 297 6.49 1.42 16.44
N PHE A 298 7.13 1.83 15.35
CA PHE A 298 6.49 2.47 14.19
C PHE A 298 6.31 1.52 12.98
N SER A 299 6.55 0.22 13.16
CA SER A 299 6.48 -0.78 12.09
C SER A 299 5.13 -0.81 11.38
N LEU A 300 4.01 -0.69 12.11
CA LEU A 300 2.67 -0.64 11.50
C LEU A 300 2.50 0.54 10.54
N LEU A 301 3.11 1.68 10.86
CA LEU A 301 3.12 2.86 10.01
C LEU A 301 3.90 2.60 8.71
N ILE A 302 5.06 1.93 8.83
CA ILE A 302 5.89 1.53 7.67
C ILE A 302 5.12 0.59 6.75
N ILE A 303 4.41 -0.40 7.31
CA ILE A 303 3.60 -1.35 6.52
C ILE A 303 2.46 -0.63 5.81
N ALA A 304 1.84 0.39 6.43
CA ALA A 304 0.69 1.10 5.87
C ALA A 304 1.02 1.95 4.63
N ILE A 305 2.22 2.54 4.59
CA ILE A 305 2.57 3.59 3.61
C ILE A 305 2.49 3.14 2.15
N PRO A 306 3.02 1.96 1.76
CA PRO A 306 2.90 1.51 0.37
C PRO A 306 1.46 1.39 -0.12
N PHE A 307 0.55 0.93 0.74
CA PHE A 307 -0.88 0.83 0.39
C PHE A 307 -1.52 2.21 0.19
N LEU A 308 -1.22 3.17 1.07
CA LEU A 308 -1.70 4.55 0.93
C LEU A 308 -1.15 5.20 -0.34
N VAL A 309 0.14 5.05 -0.62
CA VAL A 309 0.77 5.57 -1.85
C VAL A 309 0.12 4.95 -3.09
N LEU A 310 -0.01 3.63 -3.14
CA LEU A 310 -0.57 2.91 -4.29
C LEU A 310 -2.07 3.14 -4.50
N SER A 311 -2.79 3.63 -3.48
CA SER A 311 -4.19 4.05 -3.62
C SER A 311 -4.37 5.43 -4.24
N ILE A 312 -3.30 6.22 -4.44
CA ILE A 312 -3.39 7.51 -5.14
C ILE A 312 -3.55 7.23 -6.64
N LYS A 313 -4.70 7.56 -7.23
CA LYS A 313 -4.98 7.33 -8.65
C LYS A 313 -5.79 8.47 -9.28
N ASP A 314 -5.78 8.55 -10.61
CA ASP A 314 -6.66 9.46 -11.34
C ASP A 314 -8.12 8.99 -11.20
N TYR A 315 -8.96 9.87 -10.67
CA TYR A 315 -10.37 9.58 -10.48
C TYR A 315 -11.16 9.83 -11.78
N LYS A 316 -11.92 8.84 -12.24
CA LYS A 316 -13.11 9.08 -13.08
C LYS A 316 -14.33 9.17 -12.15
N VAL A 317 -14.60 10.34 -11.58
CA VAL A 317 -15.75 10.49 -10.66
C VAL A 317 -17.04 10.61 -11.46
N ASP A 318 -17.93 9.64 -11.29
CA ASP A 318 -19.35 9.85 -11.57
C ASP A 318 -19.97 10.66 -10.42
N ARG A 319 -20.67 11.73 -10.77
CA ARG A 319 -20.91 12.87 -9.89
C ARG A 319 -21.96 12.62 -8.81
N PHE A 320 -22.70 11.52 -8.89
CA PHE A 320 -23.85 11.25 -8.04
C PHE A 320 -24.03 9.73 -7.95
N LEU A 321 -23.71 9.12 -6.80
CA LEU A 321 -23.77 7.67 -6.56
C LEU A 321 -22.72 6.90 -7.43
N GLY A 322 -22.62 5.58 -7.30
CA GLY A 322 -22.14 4.75 -8.43
C GLY A 322 -20.88 3.95 -8.12
N LYS A 323 -20.96 2.67 -7.76
CA LYS A 323 -21.23 1.53 -8.68
C LYS A 323 -20.45 1.63 -9.99
N VAL A 324 -19.53 0.70 -10.17
CA VAL A 324 -18.83 0.42 -11.42
C VAL A 324 -19.83 -0.06 -12.47
N LEU A 325 -20.00 0.71 -13.56
CA LEU A 325 -20.41 0.11 -14.82
C LEU A 325 -19.18 -0.58 -15.39
N THR A 326 -19.21 -1.91 -15.40
CA THR A 326 -18.43 -2.69 -16.35
C THR A 326 -18.73 -2.15 -17.75
N GLU A 327 -17.73 -2.10 -18.63
CA GLU A 327 -17.83 -1.68 -20.04
C GLU A 327 -18.70 -2.63 -20.90
N LEU A 328 -19.87 -3.01 -20.41
CA LEU A 328 -20.86 -3.87 -21.07
C LEU A 328 -22.02 -2.99 -21.55
N ASN A 329 -21.77 -2.15 -22.57
CA ASN A 329 -22.86 -1.83 -23.51
C ASN A 329 -22.49 -1.16 -24.83
N ASN A 330 -21.25 -0.68 -25.05
CA ASN A 330 -20.95 -0.06 -26.35
C ASN A 330 -20.78 -1.07 -27.49
N GLN A 331 -20.44 -2.33 -27.20
CA GLN A 331 -20.41 -3.38 -28.22
C GLN A 331 -21.77 -4.03 -28.47
N ASP A 332 -22.68 -4.02 -27.49
CA ASP A 332 -24.03 -4.57 -27.66
C ASP A 332 -24.96 -3.55 -28.32
N LEU A 333 -24.86 -2.26 -28.01
CA LEU A 333 -25.62 -1.21 -28.70
C LEU A 333 -25.25 -1.08 -30.19
N LEU A 334 -23.99 -1.32 -30.55
CA LEU A 334 -23.55 -1.38 -31.95
C LEU A 334 -24.05 -2.63 -32.69
N LYS A 335 -24.34 -3.73 -31.98
CA LYS A 335 -24.95 -4.92 -32.59
C LYS A 335 -26.46 -4.79 -32.77
N THR A 336 -27.16 -4.06 -31.89
CA THR A 336 -28.60 -3.80 -32.05
C THR A 336 -28.88 -2.73 -33.11
N SER A 337 -28.01 -1.74 -33.28
CA SER A 337 -28.17 -0.72 -34.33
C SER A 337 -27.80 -1.20 -35.75
N GLN A 338 -27.23 -2.40 -35.87
CA GLN A 338 -26.99 -3.06 -37.17
C GLN A 338 -28.07 -4.11 -37.52
N LYS A 339 -29.11 -4.25 -36.68
CA LYS A 339 -30.24 -5.17 -36.89
C LYS A 339 -31.61 -4.47 -36.97
N LEU A 340 -31.63 -3.15 -37.08
CA LEU A 340 -32.78 -2.33 -37.48
C LEU A 340 -32.40 -1.61 -38.77
#